data_AF-A0A945BBL9-F1
#
_entry.id   AF-A0A945BBL9-F1
#
_cell.length_a   1.000
_cell.length_b   1.000
_cell.length_c   1.000
_cell.angle_alpha   90.00
_cell.angle_beta   90.00
_cell.angle_gamma   90.00
#
_symmetry.space_group_name_H-M   'P 1'
#
loop_
_entity.id
_entity.type
_entity.pdbx_description
1 polymer ?
#
loop_
_entity_poly.entity_id
_entity_poly.type
_entity_poly.pdbx_seq_one_letter_code
_entity_poly.pdbx_strand_id
1 'polypeptide(L)'
;MANTFYWHDYETFGVDPAKDRPSQFAGLRTDEELNPIGDPLVIYCQPQRDILPSAQACLITGITPQLAMEKGIPEPEFIHAIHRELSLPGTCGVGYNSIRFDDEVTRYALYRNFFDPYQREWKNGNSRWDILDMLRLTRALRPEGIEWTDHEPGRPSFRLEHLTAANGIAHEAAHDALSDVTATIAMAKLVKQKQPRLFDYVVNHRSKKVIAEMLNLEERKPFFHISGMLSRANMYGAIMMPLAKHPTNSNGIICVDLSSDPELLMGLEADEIAHRVFTASDDLSKGEDRIPLKVIHVNKAPVVATHKLIDGATAKRLNLNVDRCEEHWRRLNQVDLATKLRSVFSERTFTDKTEAEQRLYDGFLPNSDRPILDEVRNATSENFTQQRFHFSDNRYNQLLVSYRARFFSDSLTEQERQSWIETCRWRLTDASSGYITVEQLSAEVNELLSGDDLTEQQRTILESLIEWTKSVDDEFSSSN
;
A
#
# COMPACT_ATOMS: atom_id res chain seq x y z
N MET A 1 6.25 27.96 -4.99
CA MET A 1 6.04 27.43 -3.61
C MET A 1 7.22 26.52 -3.32
N ALA A 2 7.71 26.50 -2.08
CA ALA A 2 8.74 25.55 -1.67
C ALA A 2 8.16 24.13 -1.65
N ASN A 3 8.99 23.12 -1.88
CA ASN A 3 8.56 21.73 -1.72
C ASN A 3 8.32 21.46 -0.23
N THR A 4 7.31 20.64 0.08
CA THR A 4 7.02 20.20 1.46
C THR A 4 6.84 18.69 1.50
N PHE A 5 7.10 18.09 2.65
CA PHE A 5 6.70 16.72 2.92
C PHE A 5 5.37 16.75 3.67
N TYR A 6 4.45 15.87 3.29
CA TYR A 6 3.24 15.61 4.06
C TYR A 6 3.28 14.17 4.54
N TRP A 7 3.63 14.03 5.81
CA TRP A 7 3.78 12.75 6.49
C TRP A 7 2.40 12.27 6.90
N HIS A 8 2.06 11.03 6.60
CA HIS A 8 0.74 10.50 6.93
C HIS A 8 0.75 9.01 7.24
N ASP A 9 -0.27 8.60 7.97
CA ASP A 9 -0.54 7.22 8.36
C ASP A 9 -2.05 7.03 8.55
N TYR A 10 -2.54 5.83 8.27
CA TYR A 10 -3.92 5.42 8.50
C TYR A 10 -3.99 4.28 9.51
N GLU A 11 -4.98 4.38 10.39
CA GLU A 11 -5.57 3.20 10.99
C GLU A 11 -6.79 2.78 10.15
N THR A 12 -6.95 1.47 9.97
CA THR A 12 -8.00 0.90 9.12
C THR A 12 -8.75 -0.22 9.84
N PHE A 13 -9.97 -0.49 9.39
CA PHE A 13 -10.77 -1.63 9.87
C PHE A 13 -10.38 -2.98 9.26
N GLY A 14 -9.24 -3.05 8.56
CA GLY A 14 -8.74 -4.28 7.92
C GLY A 14 -7.57 -4.01 6.98
N VAL A 15 -7.07 -5.06 6.33
CA VAL A 15 -5.79 -5.05 5.60
C VAL A 15 -5.92 -5.04 4.07
N ASP A 16 -7.14 -5.12 3.52
CA ASP A 16 -7.41 -5.02 2.08
C ASP A 16 -7.98 -3.63 1.75
N PRO A 17 -7.16 -2.70 1.20
CA PRO A 17 -7.61 -1.33 0.88
C PRO A 17 -8.77 -1.25 -0.11
N ALA A 18 -9.01 -2.32 -0.90
CA ALA A 18 -10.10 -2.37 -1.84
C ALA A 18 -11.47 -2.60 -1.16
N LYS A 19 -11.46 -3.21 0.03
CA LYS A 19 -12.65 -3.64 0.77
C LYS A 19 -12.79 -2.86 2.07
N ASP A 20 -11.74 -2.94 2.89
CA ASP A 20 -11.71 -2.40 4.24
C ASP A 20 -11.66 -0.88 4.23
N ARG A 21 -12.23 -0.28 5.27
CA ARG A 21 -12.41 1.17 5.38
C ARG A 21 -11.37 1.80 6.31
N PRO A 22 -10.95 3.05 6.03
CA PRO A 22 -10.19 3.80 7.01
C PRO A 22 -11.02 4.00 8.29
N SER A 23 -10.36 3.98 9.44
CA SER A 23 -10.96 4.27 10.75
C SER A 23 -10.42 5.58 11.31
N GLN A 24 -9.13 5.87 11.11
CA GLN A 24 -8.47 7.12 11.50
C GLN A 24 -7.44 7.52 10.44
N PHE A 25 -7.17 8.81 10.36
CA PHE A 25 -6.05 9.37 9.61
C PHE A 25 -5.32 10.38 10.49
N ALA A 26 -4.00 10.33 10.43
CA ALA A 26 -3.16 11.42 10.90
C ALA A 26 -2.24 11.91 9.78
N GLY A 27 -2.00 13.22 9.75
CA GLY A 27 -0.96 13.78 8.90
C GLY A 27 -0.36 15.06 9.44
N LEU A 28 0.92 15.26 9.14
CA LEU A 28 1.68 16.44 9.55
C LEU A 28 2.55 16.92 8.39
N ARG A 29 2.50 18.22 8.11
CA ARG A 29 3.34 18.83 7.09
C ARG A 29 4.68 19.24 7.67
N THR A 30 5.76 19.12 6.89
CA THR A 30 7.06 19.70 7.22
C THR A 30 7.69 20.43 6.03
N ASP A 31 8.64 21.32 6.32
CA ASP A 31 9.60 21.79 5.33
C ASP A 31 10.59 20.66 4.93
N GLU A 32 11.52 20.96 4.01
CA GLU A 32 12.58 20.02 3.59
C GLU A 32 13.61 19.74 4.69
N GLU A 33 13.67 20.59 5.71
CA GLU A 33 14.46 20.40 6.95
C GLU A 33 13.73 19.58 8.02
N LEU A 34 12.55 19.05 7.67
CA LEU A 34 11.71 18.21 8.52
C LEU A 34 11.14 18.96 9.73
N ASN A 35 11.10 20.29 9.70
CA ASN A 35 10.44 21.10 10.73
C ASN A 35 8.93 21.14 10.46
N PRO A 36 8.07 20.87 11.47
CA PRO A 36 6.62 20.94 11.32
C PRO A 36 6.14 22.30 10.80
N ILE A 37 5.14 22.26 9.91
CA ILE A 37 4.43 23.43 9.38
C ILE A 37 2.94 23.27 9.70
N GLY A 38 2.41 24.19 10.51
CA GLY A 38 1.02 24.14 10.94
C GLY A 38 0.74 23.02 11.94
N ASP A 39 -0.55 22.81 12.20
CA ASP A 39 -1.04 21.79 13.13
C ASP A 39 -1.25 20.45 12.40
N PRO A 40 -1.11 19.31 13.09
CA PRO A 40 -1.44 18.01 12.52
C PRO A 40 -2.94 17.91 12.22
N LEU A 41 -3.28 17.23 11.11
CA LEU A 41 -4.64 16.79 10.82
C LEU A 41 -4.84 15.41 11.46
N VAL A 42 -5.72 15.29 12.47
CA VAL A 42 -6.11 14.01 13.07
C VAL A 42 -7.63 13.90 13.03
N ILE A 43 -8.14 12.94 12.27
CA ILE A 43 -9.58 12.76 12.05
C ILE A 43 -9.95 11.28 12.02
N TYR A 44 -11.16 10.95 12.48
CA TYR A 44 -11.74 9.62 12.36
C TYR A 44 -12.69 9.56 11.16
N CYS A 45 -12.84 8.39 10.55
CA CYS A 45 -13.83 8.13 9.51
C CYS A 45 -14.96 7.29 10.09
N GLN A 46 -16.21 7.74 9.91
CA GLN A 46 -17.35 6.94 10.33
C GLN A 46 -17.40 5.62 9.55
N PRO A 47 -17.59 4.47 10.22
CA PRO A 47 -17.71 3.19 9.55
C PRO A 47 -19.01 3.12 8.75
N GLN A 48 -18.93 2.48 7.59
CA GLN A 48 -20.10 2.21 6.76
C GLN A 48 -20.80 0.96 7.28
N ARG A 49 -22.12 1.00 7.40
CA ARG A 49 -22.90 -0.06 8.08
C ARG A 49 -23.12 -1.29 7.19
N ASP A 50 -22.82 -1.21 5.90
CA ASP A 50 -22.95 -2.31 4.94
C ASP A 50 -21.74 -3.26 4.90
N ILE A 51 -20.70 -3.02 5.71
CA ILE A 51 -19.48 -3.82 5.79
C ILE A 51 -19.04 -3.93 7.26
N LEU A 52 -18.57 -5.10 7.68
CA LEU A 52 -18.07 -5.34 9.04
C LEU A 52 -16.54 -5.14 9.13
N PRO A 53 -16.02 -4.63 10.27
CA PRO A 53 -14.58 -4.50 10.49
C PRO A 53 -13.94 -5.85 10.84
N SER A 54 -12.63 -5.96 10.63
CA SER A 54 -11.81 -7.06 11.16
C SER A 54 -11.63 -6.91 12.67
N ALA A 55 -11.89 -7.99 13.42
CA ALA A 55 -11.66 -8.03 14.86
C ALA A 55 -10.17 -7.80 15.19
N GLN A 56 -9.27 -8.46 14.45
CA GLN A 56 -7.83 -8.29 14.62
C GLN A 56 -7.36 -6.85 14.38
N ALA A 57 -7.92 -6.14 13.39
CA ALA A 57 -7.60 -4.74 13.15
C ALA A 57 -8.06 -3.85 14.32
N CYS A 58 -9.29 -4.04 14.80
CA CYS A 58 -9.79 -3.29 15.95
C CYS A 58 -8.95 -3.54 17.22
N LEU A 59 -8.45 -4.77 17.41
CA LEU A 59 -7.57 -5.13 18.52
C LEU A 59 -6.18 -4.48 18.43
N ILE A 60 -5.62 -4.33 17.22
CA ILE A 60 -4.32 -3.70 17.00
C ILE A 60 -4.40 -2.20 17.21
N THR A 61 -5.39 -1.57 16.58
CA THR A 61 -5.58 -0.11 16.57
C THR A 61 -6.22 0.42 17.85
N GLY A 62 -6.94 -0.43 18.58
CA GLY A 62 -7.77 0.00 19.70
C GLY A 62 -9.02 0.79 19.28
N ILE A 63 -9.30 0.92 17.99
CA ILE A 63 -10.41 1.73 17.46
C ILE A 63 -11.62 0.83 17.21
N THR A 64 -12.68 1.03 17.99
CA THR A 64 -13.98 0.38 17.76
C THR A 64 -14.78 1.12 16.69
N PRO A 65 -15.68 0.44 15.96
CA PRO A 65 -16.59 1.12 15.04
C PRO A 65 -17.49 2.14 15.75
N GLN A 66 -17.86 1.90 17.02
CA GLN A 66 -18.59 2.88 17.85
C GLN A 66 -17.78 4.16 18.07
N LEU A 67 -16.50 4.03 18.44
CA LEU A 67 -15.62 5.18 18.65
C LEU A 67 -15.48 6.00 17.35
N ALA A 68 -15.24 5.32 16.23
CA ALA A 68 -15.11 5.96 14.93
C ALA A 68 -16.44 6.57 14.45
N MET A 69 -17.59 5.97 14.80
CA MET A 69 -18.91 6.55 14.52
C MET A 69 -19.15 7.83 15.34
N GLU A 70 -18.79 7.83 16.63
CA GLU A 70 -18.97 8.97 17.54
C GLU A 70 -18.05 10.15 17.19
N LYS A 71 -16.77 9.88 16.94
CA LYS A 71 -15.74 10.92 16.73
C LYS A 71 -15.51 11.26 15.25
N GLY A 72 -15.93 10.40 14.35
CA GLY A 72 -15.61 10.51 12.94
C GLY A 72 -16.54 11.43 12.16
N ILE A 73 -16.09 11.74 10.95
CA ILE A 73 -16.90 12.38 9.92
C ILE A 73 -17.20 11.38 8.79
N PRO A 74 -18.25 11.61 7.99
CA PRO A 74 -18.56 10.76 6.84
C PRO A 74 -17.37 10.64 5.87
N GLU A 75 -17.20 9.47 5.23
CA GLU A 75 -16.08 9.20 4.31
C GLU A 75 -15.87 10.31 3.24
N PRO A 76 -16.90 10.94 2.65
CA PRO A 76 -16.71 12.02 1.68
C PRO A 76 -16.00 13.24 2.28
N GLU A 77 -16.35 13.63 3.50
CA GLU A 77 -15.72 14.74 4.21
C GLU A 77 -14.31 14.38 4.68
N PHE A 78 -14.15 13.14 5.18
CA PHE A 78 -12.87 12.57 5.59
C PHE A 78 -11.84 12.61 4.46
N ILE A 79 -12.17 12.04 3.30
CA ILE A 79 -11.24 12.00 2.18
C ILE A 79 -11.05 13.37 1.51
N HIS A 80 -12.05 14.26 1.58
CA HIS A 80 -11.88 15.63 1.12
C HIS A 80 -10.83 16.39 1.95
N ALA A 81 -10.86 16.25 3.28
CA ALA A 81 -9.87 16.86 4.17
C ALA A 81 -8.46 16.35 3.87
N ILE A 82 -8.30 15.03 3.67
CA ILE A 82 -7.02 14.41 3.32
C ILE A 82 -6.55 14.86 1.93
N HIS A 83 -7.44 14.86 0.94
CA HIS A 83 -7.14 15.31 -0.41
C HIS A 83 -6.66 16.76 -0.43
N ARG A 84 -7.28 17.65 0.36
CA ARG A 84 -6.87 19.06 0.46
C ARG A 84 -5.40 19.19 0.86
N GLU A 85 -4.94 18.39 1.82
CA GLU A 85 -3.55 18.40 2.27
C GLU A 85 -2.59 17.76 1.26
N LEU A 86 -2.91 16.56 0.78
CA LEU A 86 -2.03 15.82 -0.14
C LEU A 86 -1.95 16.43 -1.55
N SER A 87 -2.94 17.24 -1.95
CA SER A 87 -3.00 17.86 -3.28
C SER A 87 -2.40 19.26 -3.36
N LEU A 88 -1.95 19.84 -2.24
CA LEU A 88 -1.28 21.15 -2.26
C LEU A 88 -0.05 21.11 -3.20
N PRO A 89 0.17 22.14 -4.05
CA PRO A 89 1.30 22.16 -4.99
C PRO A 89 2.67 21.98 -4.32
N GLY A 90 3.54 21.16 -4.92
CA GLY A 90 4.87 20.87 -4.39
C GLY A 90 4.88 19.94 -3.17
N THR A 91 3.78 19.21 -2.92
CA THR A 91 3.70 18.25 -1.80
C THR A 91 4.29 16.90 -2.20
N CYS A 92 5.19 16.38 -1.36
CA CYS A 92 5.60 14.98 -1.39
C CYS A 92 4.85 14.24 -0.27
N GLY A 93 3.90 13.35 -0.63
CA GLY A 93 3.26 12.47 0.36
C GLY A 93 4.24 11.40 0.82
N VAL A 94 4.43 11.25 2.13
CA VAL A 94 5.41 10.35 2.73
C VAL A 94 4.80 9.58 3.90
N GLY A 95 5.23 8.34 4.11
CA GLY A 95 4.90 7.58 5.30
C GLY A 95 5.88 6.42 5.51
N TYR A 96 5.48 5.47 6.35
CA TYR A 96 6.23 4.25 6.64
C TYR A 96 5.50 3.05 6.02
N ASN A 97 6.05 2.43 4.97
CA ASN A 97 5.34 1.42 4.17
C ASN A 97 4.09 1.95 3.42
N SER A 98 3.96 3.28 3.31
CA SER A 98 2.76 3.94 2.81
C SER A 98 2.47 3.65 1.34
N ILE A 99 3.49 3.50 0.50
CA ILE A 99 3.30 3.25 -0.94
C ILE A 99 2.58 1.93 -1.22
N ARG A 100 2.70 0.96 -0.31
CA ARG A 100 2.11 -0.38 -0.46
C ARG A 100 0.77 -0.52 0.25
N PHE A 101 0.42 0.40 1.16
CA PHE A 101 -0.78 0.31 1.97
C PHE A 101 -1.57 1.62 2.00
N ASP A 102 -1.11 2.64 2.71
CA ASP A 102 -1.81 3.92 2.91
C ASP A 102 -2.16 4.66 1.62
N ASP A 103 -1.27 4.60 0.63
CA ASP A 103 -1.51 5.17 -0.69
C ASP A 103 -2.62 4.41 -1.43
N GLU A 104 -2.73 3.10 -1.22
CA GLU A 104 -3.81 2.28 -1.76
C GLU A 104 -5.12 2.61 -1.06
N VAL A 105 -5.12 2.75 0.28
CA VAL A 105 -6.28 3.22 1.06
C VAL A 105 -6.76 4.58 0.54
N THR A 106 -5.83 5.52 0.35
CA THR A 106 -6.10 6.84 -0.20
C THR A 106 -6.70 6.75 -1.60
N ARG A 107 -6.12 5.93 -2.49
CA ARG A 107 -6.62 5.78 -3.87
C ARG A 107 -8.03 5.21 -3.92
N TYR A 108 -8.31 4.16 -3.14
CA TYR A 108 -9.64 3.57 -3.09
C TYR A 108 -10.66 4.50 -2.43
N ALA A 109 -10.29 5.21 -1.37
CA ALA A 109 -11.15 6.22 -0.75
C ALA A 109 -11.47 7.37 -1.73
N LEU A 110 -10.47 7.89 -2.45
CA LEU A 110 -10.67 8.90 -3.50
C LEU A 110 -11.60 8.38 -4.60
N TYR A 111 -11.36 7.15 -5.07
CA TYR A 111 -12.15 6.48 -6.11
C TYR A 111 -13.63 6.33 -5.71
N ARG A 112 -13.92 5.81 -4.51
CA ARG A 112 -15.28 5.66 -3.98
C ARG A 112 -16.00 6.99 -3.79
N ASN A 113 -15.25 8.07 -3.59
CA ASN A 113 -15.77 9.42 -3.32
C ASN A 113 -15.55 10.37 -4.51
N PHE A 114 -15.46 9.81 -5.72
CA PHE A 114 -15.45 10.55 -6.99
C PHE A 114 -14.33 11.58 -7.11
N PHE A 115 -13.15 11.35 -6.54
CA PHE A 115 -11.93 12.08 -6.86
C PHE A 115 -11.10 11.32 -7.90
N ASP A 116 -10.20 12.01 -8.60
CA ASP A 116 -9.14 11.34 -9.36
C ASP A 116 -8.17 10.66 -8.37
N PRO A 117 -8.01 9.33 -8.41
CA PRO A 117 -7.21 8.60 -7.41
C PRO A 117 -5.71 8.92 -7.45
N TYR A 118 -5.22 9.51 -8.54
CA TYR A 118 -3.79 9.58 -8.85
C TYR A 118 -3.26 11.01 -8.96
N GLN A 119 -4.11 12.01 -9.27
CA GLN A 119 -3.64 13.37 -9.55
C GLN A 119 -2.83 13.98 -8.41
N ARG A 120 -3.19 13.73 -7.15
CA ARG A 120 -2.43 14.18 -5.98
C ARG A 120 -0.98 13.70 -5.95
N GLU A 121 -0.66 12.63 -6.66
CA GLU A 121 0.64 11.96 -6.64
C GLU A 121 1.68 12.56 -7.61
N TRP A 122 1.25 13.40 -8.55
CA TRP A 122 2.12 13.91 -9.63
C TRP A 122 1.79 15.31 -10.15
N LYS A 123 0.53 15.75 -10.05
CA LYS A 123 0.08 17.05 -10.56
C LYS A 123 0.71 18.17 -9.73
N ASN A 124 0.92 19.34 -10.34
CA ASN A 124 1.44 20.54 -9.67
C ASN A 124 2.80 20.36 -8.97
N GLY A 125 3.64 19.45 -9.49
CA GLY A 125 4.95 19.16 -8.90
C GLY A 125 4.89 18.23 -7.69
N ASN A 126 3.73 17.63 -7.41
CA ASN A 126 3.59 16.68 -6.32
C ASN A 126 4.34 15.38 -6.60
N SER A 127 4.65 14.64 -5.54
CA SER A 127 5.35 13.36 -5.60
C SER A 127 4.96 12.48 -4.41
N ARG A 128 5.52 11.27 -4.37
CA ARG A 128 5.36 10.36 -3.24
C ARG A 128 6.70 9.75 -2.84
N TRP A 129 6.79 9.32 -1.59
CA TRP A 129 7.96 8.67 -1.03
C TRP A 129 7.56 7.75 0.14
N ASP A 130 8.47 6.85 0.52
CA ASP A 130 8.31 5.90 1.61
C ASP A 130 9.69 5.68 2.25
N ILE A 131 9.78 5.84 3.57
CA ILE A 131 11.07 5.78 4.26
C ILE A 131 11.52 4.36 4.59
N LEU A 132 10.65 3.34 4.47
CA LEU A 132 10.99 1.97 4.87
C LEU A 132 12.17 1.42 4.06
N ASP A 133 12.14 1.58 2.74
CA ASP A 133 13.25 1.13 1.88
C ASP A 133 14.48 2.05 2.02
N MET A 134 14.32 3.31 2.45
CA MET A 134 15.46 4.16 2.85
C MET A 134 16.16 3.60 4.09
N LEU A 135 15.40 3.18 5.11
CA LEU A 135 15.96 2.59 6.32
C LEU A 135 16.69 1.28 6.02
N ARG A 136 16.12 0.43 5.17
CA ARG A 136 16.78 -0.78 4.66
C ARG A 136 18.09 -0.46 3.94
N LEU A 137 18.09 0.53 3.04
CA LEU A 137 19.30 0.98 2.35
C LEU A 137 20.36 1.51 3.32
N THR A 138 19.92 2.30 4.31
CA THR A 138 20.80 2.89 5.33
C THR A 138 21.50 1.78 6.10
N ARG A 139 20.75 0.81 6.63
CA ARG A 139 21.33 -0.35 7.33
C ARG A 139 22.27 -1.17 6.43
N ALA A 140 21.87 -1.40 5.19
CA ALA A 140 22.65 -2.19 4.23
C ALA A 140 24.00 -1.53 3.88
N LEU A 141 24.00 -0.24 3.55
CA LEU A 141 25.15 0.44 2.98
C LEU A 141 25.90 1.31 3.99
N ARG A 142 25.19 2.04 4.85
CA ARG A 142 25.74 3.07 5.75
C ARG A 142 25.09 3.00 7.14
N PRO A 143 25.26 1.87 7.87
CA PRO A 143 24.58 1.67 9.15
C PRO A 143 25.08 2.58 10.26
N GLU A 144 26.25 3.21 10.09
CA GLU A 144 26.96 3.91 11.15
C GLU A 144 26.13 5.07 11.74
N GLY A 145 26.10 5.17 13.07
CA GLY A 145 25.44 6.25 13.80
C GLY A 145 23.94 6.03 14.11
N ILE A 146 23.38 4.88 13.71
CA ILE A 146 22.01 4.44 14.02
C ILE A 146 22.09 3.07 14.69
N GLU A 147 21.33 2.88 15.77
CA GLU A 147 21.22 1.58 16.44
C GLU A 147 20.19 0.72 15.71
N TRP A 148 20.59 -0.49 15.32
CA TRP A 148 19.75 -1.40 14.53
C TRP A 148 19.38 -2.64 15.33
N THR A 149 18.09 -2.98 15.30
CA THR A 149 17.54 -4.15 16.02
C THR A 149 17.33 -5.35 15.11
N ASP A 150 17.38 -6.52 15.72
CA ASP A 150 17.08 -7.81 15.09
C ASP A 150 15.89 -8.45 15.82
N HIS A 151 15.08 -9.22 15.09
CA HIS A 151 14.08 -10.09 15.71
C HIS A 151 14.76 -11.25 16.45
N GLU A 152 15.64 -11.92 15.72
CA GLU A 152 16.54 -12.99 16.18
C GLU A 152 17.91 -12.69 15.56
N PRO A 153 19.04 -13.16 16.13
CA PRO A 153 20.36 -12.87 15.58
C PRO A 153 20.46 -13.13 14.08
N GLY A 154 20.75 -12.08 13.30
CA GLY A 154 20.84 -12.17 11.83
C GLY A 154 19.52 -11.99 11.07
N ARG A 155 18.42 -11.66 11.76
CA ARG A 155 17.12 -11.31 11.16
C ARG A 155 16.79 -9.83 11.42
N PRO A 156 17.13 -8.93 10.47
CA PRO A 156 16.87 -7.50 10.59
C PRO A 156 15.41 -7.18 10.93
N SER A 157 15.21 -6.34 11.96
CA SER A 157 13.91 -5.74 12.22
C SER A 157 13.83 -4.34 11.62
N PHE A 158 12.70 -4.07 10.96
CA PHE A 158 12.29 -2.76 10.48
C PHE A 158 10.85 -2.51 10.92
N ARG A 159 10.52 -2.89 12.15
CA ARG A 159 9.30 -2.42 12.80
C ARG A 159 9.59 -1.05 13.41
N LEU A 160 8.67 -0.10 13.25
CA LEU A 160 8.93 1.29 13.61
C LEU A 160 9.18 1.41 15.12
N GLU A 161 8.37 0.73 15.93
CA GLU A 161 8.47 0.65 17.39
C GLU A 161 9.81 0.06 17.87
N HIS A 162 10.36 -0.93 17.15
CA HIS A 162 11.67 -1.48 17.49
C HIS A 162 12.81 -0.50 17.18
N LEU A 163 12.71 0.24 16.07
CA LEU A 163 13.73 1.20 15.66
C LEU A 163 13.72 2.45 16.53
N THR A 164 12.54 2.98 16.86
CA THR A 164 12.42 4.16 17.73
C THR A 164 12.95 3.85 19.14
N ALA A 165 12.55 2.72 19.72
CA ALA A 165 13.02 2.30 21.04
C ALA A 165 14.55 2.17 21.11
N ALA A 166 15.16 1.54 20.10
CA ALA A 166 16.61 1.36 20.06
C ALA A 166 17.40 2.67 19.90
N ASN A 167 16.79 3.70 19.33
CA ASN A 167 17.43 4.99 19.09
C ASN A 167 16.98 6.08 20.09
N GLY A 168 16.27 5.72 21.16
CA GLY A 168 15.81 6.66 22.18
C GLY A 168 14.81 7.69 21.67
N ILE A 169 14.03 7.34 20.64
CA ILE A 169 12.99 8.19 20.06
C ILE A 169 11.67 7.86 20.76
N ALA A 170 11.00 8.89 21.26
CA ALA A 170 9.68 8.75 21.87
C ALA A 170 8.68 8.17 20.87
N HIS A 171 7.95 7.15 21.31
CA HIS A 171 6.89 6.49 20.55
C HIS A 171 5.83 6.09 21.59
N GLU A 172 4.98 7.06 21.96
CA GLU A 172 4.15 7.00 23.18
C GLU A 172 3.06 5.92 23.10
N ALA A 173 2.30 5.90 22.00
CA ALA A 173 1.30 4.89 21.70
C ALA A 173 1.55 4.36 20.28
N ALA A 174 2.13 3.17 20.15
CA ALA A 174 2.19 2.50 18.85
C ALA A 174 0.75 2.17 18.41
N HIS A 175 0.46 2.30 17.12
CA HIS A 175 -0.90 2.15 16.56
C HIS A 175 -1.87 3.27 16.94
N ASP A 176 -1.32 4.47 17.19
CA ASP A 176 -2.04 5.74 17.04
C ASP A 176 -1.42 6.46 15.84
N ALA A 177 -2.24 6.80 14.85
CA ALA A 177 -1.74 7.32 13.58
C ALA A 177 -0.84 8.57 13.75
N LEU A 178 -1.11 9.45 14.72
CA LEU A 178 -0.27 10.64 14.93
C LEU A 178 1.07 10.26 15.56
N SER A 179 1.06 9.38 16.55
CA SER A 179 2.28 8.83 17.14
C SER A 179 3.19 8.19 16.07
N ASP A 180 2.63 7.37 15.19
CA ASP A 180 3.36 6.75 14.08
C ASP A 180 3.88 7.77 13.04
N VAL A 181 3.10 8.82 12.73
CA VAL A 181 3.57 9.96 11.91
C VAL A 181 4.77 10.66 12.55
N THR A 182 4.70 10.98 13.84
CA THR A 182 5.80 11.67 14.53
C THR A 182 7.05 10.80 14.66
N ALA A 183 6.89 9.51 14.92
CA ALA A 183 7.96 8.51 14.92
C ALA A 183 8.62 8.39 13.54
N THR A 184 7.83 8.37 12.48
CA THR A 184 8.30 8.35 11.09
C THR A 184 9.15 9.58 10.76
N ILE A 185 8.69 10.78 11.13
CA ILE A 185 9.44 12.03 10.96
C ILE A 185 10.76 11.98 11.76
N ALA A 186 10.72 11.50 13.00
CA ALA A 186 11.91 11.41 13.86
C ALA A 186 12.95 10.44 13.28
N MET A 187 12.53 9.29 12.75
CA MET A 187 13.41 8.36 12.05
C MET A 187 14.01 8.98 10.79
N ALA A 188 13.22 9.70 10.00
CA ALA A 188 13.72 10.42 8.83
C ALA A 188 14.76 11.49 9.21
N LYS A 189 14.52 12.25 10.30
CA LYS A 189 15.48 13.20 10.88
C LYS A 189 16.77 12.53 11.31
N LEU A 190 16.68 11.38 11.98
CA LEU A 190 17.85 10.64 12.41
C LEU A 190 18.71 10.22 11.20
N VAL A 191 18.11 9.68 10.15
CA VAL A 191 18.82 9.34 8.91
C VAL A 191 19.42 10.60 8.26
N LYS A 192 18.67 11.70 8.17
CA LYS A 192 19.18 12.97 7.61
C LYS A 192 20.40 13.49 8.40
N GLN A 193 20.39 13.36 9.73
CA GLN A 193 21.50 13.81 10.58
C GLN A 193 22.74 12.91 10.49
N LYS A 194 22.55 11.58 10.52
CA LYS A 194 23.65 10.61 10.56
C LYS A 194 24.21 10.30 9.18
N GLN A 195 23.35 10.30 8.17
CA GLN A 195 23.67 9.90 6.79
C GLN A 195 23.06 10.89 5.77
N PRO A 196 23.40 12.20 5.82
CA PRO A 196 22.75 13.25 5.00
C PRO A 196 22.85 12.98 3.50
N ARG A 197 24.02 12.55 3.01
CA ARG A 197 24.21 12.24 1.58
C ARG A 197 23.35 11.08 1.10
N LEU A 198 23.06 10.10 1.96
CA LEU A 198 22.18 8.98 1.63
C LEU A 198 20.72 9.45 1.60
N PHE A 199 20.30 10.23 2.59
CA PHE A 199 18.98 10.85 2.62
C PHE A 199 18.72 11.65 1.34
N ASP A 200 19.62 12.58 1.02
CA ASP A 200 19.51 13.43 -0.17
C ASP A 200 19.50 12.59 -1.46
N TYR A 201 20.30 11.53 -1.51
CA TYR A 201 20.31 10.61 -2.65
C TYR A 201 18.94 9.96 -2.85
N VAL A 202 18.39 9.34 -1.81
CA VAL A 202 17.11 8.62 -1.89
C VAL A 202 15.97 9.57 -2.24
N VAL A 203 15.89 10.72 -1.57
CA VAL A 203 14.90 11.75 -1.87
C VAL A 203 14.99 12.14 -3.34
N ASN A 204 16.16 12.54 -3.84
CA ASN A 204 16.29 13.01 -5.22
C ASN A 204 16.09 11.92 -6.30
N HIS A 205 16.24 10.63 -5.96
CA HIS A 205 16.10 9.52 -6.90
C HIS A 205 14.73 8.84 -6.88
N ARG A 206 13.75 9.36 -6.13
CA ARG A 206 12.40 8.77 -6.03
C ARG A 206 11.54 8.87 -7.29
N SER A 207 11.88 9.75 -8.23
CA SER A 207 11.05 10.01 -9.40
C SER A 207 11.12 8.90 -10.44
N LYS A 208 9.99 8.62 -11.10
CA LYS A 208 9.89 7.64 -12.19
C LYS A 208 10.96 7.82 -13.26
N LYS A 209 11.25 9.08 -13.63
CA LYS A 209 12.21 9.41 -14.69
C LYS A 209 13.62 8.94 -14.31
N VAL A 210 14.09 9.31 -13.12
CA VAL A 210 15.42 8.96 -12.63
C VAL A 210 15.59 7.44 -12.50
N ILE A 211 14.59 6.75 -11.95
CA ILE A 211 14.62 5.29 -11.84
C ILE A 211 14.66 4.62 -13.23
N ALA A 212 13.86 5.10 -14.18
CA ALA A 212 13.85 4.52 -15.53
C ALA A 212 15.19 4.68 -16.26
N GLU A 213 15.92 5.78 -16.02
CA GLU A 213 17.28 5.99 -16.53
C GLU A 213 18.29 5.00 -15.94
N MET A 214 18.15 4.65 -14.65
CA MET A 214 19.00 3.63 -14.00
C MET A 214 18.69 2.20 -14.48
N LEU A 215 17.43 1.92 -14.83
CA LEU A 215 16.95 0.62 -15.30
C LEU A 215 16.95 0.54 -16.84
N ASN A 216 18.01 1.05 -17.46
CA ASN A 216 18.13 1.11 -18.91
C ASN A 216 18.28 -0.29 -19.54
N LEU A 217 17.36 -0.64 -20.44
CA LEU A 217 17.27 -1.95 -21.10
C LEU A 217 18.22 -2.13 -22.29
N GLU A 218 18.80 -1.05 -22.81
CA GLU A 218 19.80 -1.07 -23.87
C GLU A 218 21.19 -1.32 -23.28
N GLU A 219 21.56 -0.57 -22.24
CA GLU A 219 22.86 -0.72 -21.59
C GLU A 219 22.92 -1.92 -20.64
N ARG A 220 21.77 -2.31 -20.07
CA ARG A 220 21.61 -3.40 -19.10
C ARG A 220 22.68 -3.40 -17.99
N LYS A 221 23.02 -2.21 -17.48
CA LYS A 221 24.02 -2.05 -16.42
C LYS A 221 23.52 -2.64 -15.10
N PRO A 222 24.39 -3.27 -14.30
CA PRO A 222 24.02 -3.72 -12.97
C PRO A 222 23.74 -2.53 -12.05
N PHE A 223 22.73 -2.68 -11.20
CA PHE A 223 22.38 -1.73 -10.17
C PHE A 223 22.18 -2.44 -8.84
N PHE A 224 22.30 -1.73 -7.72
CA PHE A 224 21.92 -2.25 -6.41
C PHE A 224 20.47 -1.89 -6.12
N HIS A 225 19.69 -2.84 -5.63
CA HIS A 225 18.30 -2.65 -5.27
C HIS A 225 18.03 -3.12 -3.85
N ILE A 226 17.21 -2.35 -3.14
CA ILE A 226 16.65 -2.71 -1.84
C ILE A 226 15.15 -2.91 -1.99
N SER A 227 14.64 -4.01 -1.45
CA SER A 227 13.20 -4.25 -1.39
C SER A 227 12.88 -5.35 -0.37
N GLY A 228 11.80 -5.17 0.39
CA GLY A 228 11.30 -6.20 1.32
C GLY A 228 10.98 -7.58 0.71
N MET A 229 10.88 -7.69 -0.62
CA MET A 229 10.74 -8.99 -1.32
C MET A 229 12.06 -9.73 -1.58
N LEU A 230 13.20 -9.08 -1.36
CA LEU A 230 14.52 -9.69 -1.53
C LEU A 230 14.92 -10.43 -0.25
N SER A 231 15.93 -11.31 -0.36
CA SER A 231 16.33 -12.15 0.75
C SER A 231 16.76 -11.33 1.98
N ARG A 232 16.15 -11.64 3.12
CA ARG A 232 16.55 -11.08 4.43
C ARG A 232 18.00 -11.41 4.78
N ALA A 233 18.52 -12.54 4.30
CA ALA A 233 19.91 -12.95 4.53
C ALA A 233 20.92 -11.96 3.92
N ASN A 234 20.49 -11.20 2.91
CA ASN A 234 21.31 -10.18 2.25
C ASN A 234 20.88 -8.76 2.65
N MET A 235 20.26 -8.62 3.84
CA MET A 235 19.65 -7.37 4.33
C MET A 235 18.68 -6.74 3.32
N TYR A 236 17.91 -7.57 2.61
CA TYR A 236 16.97 -7.13 1.57
C TYR A 236 17.62 -6.45 0.36
N GLY A 237 18.94 -6.63 0.18
CA GLY A 237 19.72 -6.07 -0.92
C GLY A 237 20.13 -7.09 -1.97
N ALA A 238 20.15 -6.67 -3.23
CA ALA A 238 20.64 -7.48 -4.34
C ALA A 238 21.33 -6.61 -5.41
N ILE A 239 22.33 -7.16 -6.08
CA ILE A 239 22.84 -6.61 -7.35
C ILE A 239 21.95 -7.16 -8.46
N MET A 240 21.31 -6.29 -9.21
CA MET A 240 20.29 -6.64 -10.18
C MET A 240 20.61 -6.11 -11.58
N MET A 241 20.01 -6.72 -12.59
CA MET A 241 20.12 -6.33 -13.99
C MET A 241 18.73 -6.22 -14.63
N PRO A 242 18.44 -5.17 -15.43
CA PRO A 242 17.18 -5.06 -16.14
C PRO A 242 17.21 -5.93 -17.40
N LEU A 243 16.16 -6.71 -17.64
CA LEU A 243 16.08 -7.67 -18.75
C LEU A 243 15.01 -7.32 -19.78
N ALA A 244 13.81 -6.90 -19.34
CA ALA A 244 12.70 -6.61 -20.25
C ALA A 244 11.70 -5.63 -19.65
N LYS A 245 10.90 -4.95 -20.50
CA LYS A 245 9.68 -4.28 -20.05
C LYS A 245 8.62 -5.34 -19.73
N HIS A 246 7.80 -5.07 -18.73
CA HIS A 246 6.61 -5.88 -18.47
C HIS A 246 5.61 -5.77 -19.64
N PRO A 247 4.96 -6.86 -20.08
CA PRO A 247 4.10 -6.85 -21.27
C PRO A 247 2.86 -5.95 -21.12
N THR A 248 2.21 -5.95 -19.96
CA THR A 248 0.96 -5.21 -19.72
C THR A 248 1.11 -3.97 -18.81
N ASN A 249 2.17 -3.88 -18.00
CA ASN A 249 2.38 -2.78 -17.07
C ASN A 249 3.51 -1.86 -17.56
N SER A 250 3.16 -0.70 -18.10
CA SER A 250 4.14 0.27 -18.63
C SER A 250 5.11 0.84 -17.59
N ASN A 251 4.84 0.67 -16.30
CA ASN A 251 5.73 1.06 -15.19
C ASN A 251 6.56 -0.12 -14.66
N GLY A 252 6.41 -1.33 -15.18
CA GLY A 252 7.14 -2.52 -14.73
C GLY A 252 8.36 -2.82 -15.58
N ILE A 253 9.51 -3.00 -14.94
CA ILE A 253 10.73 -3.55 -15.57
C ILE A 253 11.06 -4.89 -14.91
N ILE A 254 11.13 -5.94 -15.71
CA ILE A 254 11.52 -7.28 -15.28
C ILE A 254 13.03 -7.29 -15.12
N CYS A 255 13.48 -7.57 -13.91
CA CYS A 255 14.90 -7.58 -13.53
C CYS A 255 15.24 -8.93 -12.90
N VAL A 256 16.53 -9.28 -12.89
CA VAL A 256 17.05 -10.51 -12.29
C VAL A 256 18.05 -10.18 -11.19
N ASP A 257 18.02 -10.96 -10.10
CA ASP A 257 19.08 -10.98 -9.09
C ASP A 257 20.32 -11.68 -9.64
N LEU A 258 21.43 -10.98 -9.72
CA LEU A 258 22.70 -11.49 -10.25
C LEU A 258 23.43 -12.41 -9.26
N SER A 259 22.95 -12.59 -8.03
CA SER A 259 23.56 -13.53 -7.07
C SER A 259 23.30 -15.01 -7.42
N SER A 260 22.24 -15.30 -8.16
CA SER A 260 21.90 -16.67 -8.58
C SER A 260 22.41 -16.99 -9.99
N ASP A 261 22.70 -18.27 -10.22
CA ASP A 261 23.16 -18.76 -11.53
C ASP A 261 22.08 -18.55 -12.62
N PRO A 262 22.40 -17.87 -13.74
CA PRO A 262 21.43 -17.63 -14.80
C PRO A 262 21.11 -18.85 -15.66
N GLU A 263 21.77 -20.00 -15.46
CA GLU A 263 21.61 -21.18 -16.32
C GLU A 263 20.15 -21.62 -16.49
N LEU A 264 19.38 -21.69 -15.39
CA LEU A 264 17.96 -22.05 -15.43
C LEU A 264 17.13 -21.04 -16.24
N LEU A 265 17.40 -19.74 -16.07
CA LEU A 265 16.71 -18.68 -16.81
C LEU A 265 17.03 -18.74 -18.32
N MET A 266 18.27 -19.09 -18.65
CA MET A 266 18.73 -19.20 -20.03
C MET A 266 18.19 -20.47 -20.72
N GLY A 267 18.22 -21.60 -20.02
CA GLY A 267 17.90 -22.92 -20.59
C GLY A 267 16.44 -23.33 -20.56
N LEU A 268 15.63 -22.87 -19.60
CA LEU A 268 14.23 -23.28 -19.49
C LEU A 268 13.29 -22.52 -20.47
N GLU A 269 12.16 -23.16 -20.79
CA GLU A 269 11.07 -22.57 -21.55
C GLU A 269 10.19 -21.65 -20.67
N ALA A 270 9.39 -20.79 -21.32
CA ALA A 270 8.62 -19.75 -20.62
C ALA A 270 7.66 -20.30 -19.55
N ASP A 271 6.97 -21.40 -19.83
CA ASP A 271 5.98 -21.98 -18.89
C ASP A 271 6.64 -22.54 -17.62
N GLU A 272 7.79 -23.19 -17.78
CA GLU A 272 8.60 -23.72 -16.66
C GLU A 272 9.17 -22.58 -15.81
N ILE A 273 9.62 -21.50 -16.46
CA ILE A 273 10.05 -20.29 -15.75
C ILE A 273 8.86 -19.68 -14.98
N ALA A 274 7.69 -19.57 -15.61
CA ALA A 274 6.50 -19.04 -14.96
C ALA A 274 6.12 -19.88 -13.73
N HIS A 275 6.13 -21.21 -13.83
CA HIS A 275 5.92 -22.09 -12.68
C HIS A 275 6.88 -21.75 -11.52
N ARG A 276 8.19 -21.70 -11.79
CA ARG A 276 9.20 -21.45 -10.75
C ARG A 276 9.20 -20.03 -10.17
N VAL A 277 8.80 -19.03 -10.95
CA VAL A 277 8.73 -17.64 -10.49
C VAL A 277 7.53 -17.42 -9.58
N PHE A 278 6.40 -18.07 -9.88
CA PHE A 278 5.12 -17.70 -9.31
C PHE A 278 4.48 -18.71 -8.37
N THR A 279 4.98 -19.95 -8.33
CA THR A 279 4.64 -20.90 -7.28
C THR A 279 5.27 -20.43 -5.97
N ALA A 280 4.56 -20.58 -4.83
CA ALA A 280 5.13 -20.25 -3.53
C ALA A 280 6.34 -21.15 -3.25
N SER A 281 7.33 -20.66 -2.51
CA SER A 281 8.56 -21.45 -2.31
C SER A 281 8.30 -22.79 -1.60
N ASP A 282 7.29 -22.83 -0.72
CA ASP A 282 6.91 -24.04 0.02
C ASP A 282 6.13 -25.05 -0.85
N ASP A 283 5.61 -24.61 -2.00
CA ASP A 283 4.85 -25.43 -2.96
C ASP A 283 5.72 -25.91 -4.14
N LEU A 284 6.98 -25.47 -4.24
CA LEU A 284 7.93 -25.96 -5.24
C LEU A 284 8.35 -27.39 -4.93
N SER A 285 8.54 -28.21 -5.96
CA SER A 285 8.95 -29.60 -5.78
C SER A 285 10.36 -29.69 -5.20
N LYS A 286 10.66 -30.76 -4.46
CA LYS A 286 12.02 -30.99 -3.94
C LYS A 286 13.03 -31.02 -5.09
N GLY A 287 13.99 -30.10 -5.08
CA GLY A 287 15.02 -29.94 -6.11
C GLY A 287 14.73 -28.88 -7.17
N GLU A 288 13.59 -28.18 -7.09
CA GLU A 288 13.30 -27.03 -7.94
C GLU A 288 13.75 -25.73 -7.27
N ASP A 289 14.72 -25.05 -7.90
CA ASP A 289 15.15 -23.73 -7.47
C ASP A 289 14.24 -22.63 -8.07
N ARG A 290 13.87 -21.66 -7.23
CA ARG A 290 13.18 -20.44 -7.65
C ARG A 290 14.09 -19.62 -8.58
N ILE A 291 13.54 -19.19 -9.71
CA ILE A 291 14.23 -18.25 -10.61
C ILE A 291 14.04 -16.83 -10.07
N PRO A 292 15.11 -16.07 -9.79
CA PRO A 292 15.02 -14.82 -9.03
C PRO A 292 14.69 -13.62 -9.93
N LEU A 293 13.57 -13.72 -10.63
CA LEU A 293 13.00 -12.61 -11.39
C LEU A 293 12.14 -11.75 -10.47
N LYS A 294 12.28 -10.43 -10.62
CA LYS A 294 11.48 -9.44 -9.90
C LYS A 294 11.07 -8.31 -10.84
N VAL A 295 9.80 -7.96 -10.80
CA VAL A 295 9.31 -6.73 -11.43
C VAL A 295 9.60 -5.56 -10.50
N ILE A 296 10.33 -4.57 -11.01
CA ILE A 296 10.53 -3.27 -10.35
C ILE A 296 9.56 -2.28 -10.96
N HIS A 297 8.69 -1.71 -10.11
CA HIS A 297 7.72 -0.71 -10.49
C HIS A 297 8.31 0.69 -10.35
N VAL A 298 8.62 1.35 -11.46
CA VAL A 298 9.33 2.63 -11.46
C VAL A 298 8.53 3.79 -10.86
N ASN A 299 7.20 3.64 -10.73
CA ASN A 299 6.30 4.63 -10.13
C ASN A 299 6.02 4.41 -8.63
N LYS A 300 6.66 3.41 -8.01
CA LYS A 300 6.53 3.09 -6.58
C LYS A 300 7.78 3.50 -5.79
N ALA A 301 8.46 4.57 -6.23
CA ALA A 301 9.69 5.11 -5.65
C ALA A 301 10.71 4.01 -5.21
N PRO A 302 11.04 3.02 -6.06
CA PRO A 302 11.91 1.93 -5.67
C PRO A 302 13.30 2.47 -5.35
N VAL A 303 13.92 1.97 -4.27
CA VAL A 303 15.28 2.37 -3.91
C VAL A 303 16.28 1.63 -4.78
N VAL A 304 16.96 2.39 -5.64
CA VAL A 304 17.97 1.92 -6.59
C VAL A 304 19.23 2.75 -6.42
N ALA A 305 20.39 2.10 -6.45
CA ALA A 305 21.70 2.74 -6.35
C ALA A 305 22.69 2.10 -7.34
N THR A 306 23.86 2.72 -7.53
CA THR A 306 24.93 2.07 -8.28
C THR A 306 25.52 0.90 -7.49
N HIS A 307 25.72 -0.25 -8.13
CA HIS A 307 26.33 -1.42 -7.49
C HIS A 307 27.78 -1.16 -7.02
N LYS A 308 28.43 -0.13 -7.57
CA LYS A 308 29.80 0.29 -7.20
C LYS A 308 29.92 0.77 -5.75
N LEU A 309 28.79 1.03 -5.06
CA LEU A 309 28.79 1.36 -3.63
C LEU A 309 29.08 0.16 -2.73
N ILE A 310 29.05 -1.05 -3.29
CA ILE A 310 29.29 -2.31 -2.56
C ILE A 310 30.80 -2.58 -2.57
N ASP A 311 31.48 -2.03 -1.58
CA ASP A 311 32.89 -2.38 -1.32
C ASP A 311 33.01 -3.75 -0.63
N GLY A 312 34.24 -4.20 -0.37
CA GLY A 312 34.48 -5.52 0.24
C GLY A 312 33.87 -5.68 1.65
N ALA A 313 33.74 -4.61 2.42
CA ALA A 313 33.11 -4.65 3.74
C ALA A 313 31.59 -4.77 3.62
N THR A 314 30.99 -3.99 2.71
CA THR A 314 29.58 -4.02 2.39
C THR A 314 29.18 -5.36 1.77
N ALA A 315 29.97 -5.90 0.84
CA ALA A 315 29.74 -7.22 0.25
C ALA A 315 29.68 -8.33 1.30
N LYS A 316 30.63 -8.33 2.26
CA LYS A 316 30.62 -9.27 3.40
C LYS A 316 29.38 -9.10 4.27
N ARG A 317 29.01 -7.86 4.59
CA ARG A 317 27.81 -7.55 5.40
C ARG A 317 26.52 -8.03 4.73
N LEU A 318 26.41 -7.85 3.42
CA LEU A 318 25.25 -8.25 2.61
C LEU A 318 25.29 -9.72 2.20
N ASN A 319 26.33 -10.47 2.56
CA ASN A 319 26.55 -11.84 2.10
C ASN A 319 26.48 -11.97 0.55
N LEU A 320 27.08 -11.01 -0.16
CA LEU A 320 27.10 -10.96 -1.63
C LEU A 320 28.50 -11.26 -2.17
N ASN A 321 28.57 -12.09 -3.21
CA ASN A 321 29.78 -12.28 -4.00
C ASN A 321 29.70 -11.41 -5.27
N VAL A 322 30.41 -10.28 -5.26
CA VAL A 322 30.36 -9.29 -6.35
C VAL A 322 30.97 -9.87 -7.63
N ASP A 323 32.08 -10.60 -7.55
CA ASP A 323 32.74 -11.21 -8.71
C ASP A 323 31.81 -12.20 -9.43
N ARG A 324 31.06 -13.01 -8.66
CA ARG A 324 30.05 -13.91 -9.20
C ARG A 324 28.90 -13.15 -9.88
N CYS A 325 28.44 -12.05 -9.28
CA CYS A 325 27.42 -11.20 -9.90
C CYS A 325 27.92 -10.61 -11.24
N GLU A 326 29.19 -10.21 -11.32
CA GLU A 326 29.79 -9.74 -12.57
C GLU A 326 29.89 -10.84 -13.63
N GLU A 327 30.25 -12.06 -13.25
CA GLU A 327 30.27 -13.21 -14.15
C GLU A 327 28.88 -13.50 -14.73
N HIS A 328 27.86 -13.57 -13.86
CA HIS A 328 26.48 -13.79 -14.28
C HIS A 328 25.97 -12.65 -15.19
N TRP A 329 26.34 -11.40 -14.89
CA TRP A 329 26.03 -10.25 -15.74
C TRP A 329 26.65 -10.37 -17.14
N ARG A 330 27.93 -10.79 -17.24
CA ARG A 330 28.60 -11.02 -18.53
C ARG A 330 27.90 -12.12 -19.34
N ARG A 331 27.49 -13.22 -18.70
CA ARG A 331 26.72 -14.31 -19.35
C ARG A 331 25.36 -13.82 -19.86
N LEU A 332 24.59 -13.12 -19.02
CA LEU A 332 23.27 -12.62 -19.37
C LEU A 332 23.28 -11.54 -20.46
N ASN A 333 24.36 -10.75 -20.56
CA ASN A 333 24.52 -9.77 -21.65
C ASN A 333 24.71 -10.41 -23.03
N GLN A 334 25.07 -11.68 -23.11
CA GLN A 334 25.26 -12.40 -24.37
C GLN A 334 23.96 -12.97 -24.93
N VAL A 335 22.85 -12.87 -24.19
CA VAL A 335 21.56 -13.45 -24.56
C VAL A 335 20.46 -12.39 -24.60
N ASP A 336 19.49 -12.59 -25.49
CA ASP A 336 18.24 -11.83 -25.48
C ASP A 336 17.09 -12.67 -24.92
N LEU A 337 16.61 -12.29 -23.74
CA LEU A 337 15.52 -12.95 -23.04
C LEU A 337 14.20 -12.18 -23.16
N ALA A 338 14.17 -11.05 -23.88
CA ALA A 338 13.01 -10.15 -23.87
C ALA A 338 11.71 -10.81 -24.35
N THR A 339 11.76 -11.61 -25.42
CA THR A 339 10.58 -12.33 -25.92
C THR A 339 10.15 -13.44 -24.97
N LYS A 340 11.11 -14.21 -24.43
CA LYS A 340 10.85 -15.26 -23.44
C LYS A 340 10.16 -14.68 -22.21
N LEU A 341 10.71 -13.61 -21.64
CA LEU A 341 10.17 -12.94 -20.45
C LEU A 341 8.81 -12.29 -20.70
N ARG A 342 8.54 -11.77 -21.91
CA ARG A 342 7.19 -11.31 -22.25
C ARG A 342 6.16 -12.43 -22.19
N SER A 343 6.52 -13.66 -22.57
CA SER A 343 5.66 -14.85 -22.46
C SER A 343 5.51 -15.31 -21.01
N VAL A 344 6.58 -15.26 -20.21
CA VAL A 344 6.52 -15.60 -18.77
C VAL A 344 5.54 -14.70 -18.02
N PHE A 345 5.53 -13.40 -18.37
CA PHE A 345 4.71 -12.38 -17.70
C PHE A 345 3.44 -12.00 -18.50
N SER A 346 3.15 -12.66 -19.63
CA SER A 346 1.87 -12.48 -20.33
C SER A 346 0.74 -13.08 -19.49
N GLU A 347 -0.43 -12.45 -19.60
CA GLU A 347 -1.55 -12.50 -18.65
C GLU A 347 -1.74 -13.78 -17.84
N ARG A 348 -1.89 -13.56 -16.53
CA ARG A 348 -2.55 -14.48 -15.62
C ARG A 348 -3.99 -14.02 -15.49
N THR A 349 -4.94 -14.92 -15.71
CA THR A 349 -6.35 -14.67 -15.44
C THR A 349 -6.51 -14.50 -13.93
N PHE A 350 -6.78 -13.27 -13.49
CA PHE A 350 -7.27 -13.05 -12.13
C PHE A 350 -8.78 -13.28 -12.14
N THR A 351 -9.32 -13.73 -11.01
CA THR A 351 -10.76 -13.82 -10.84
C THR A 351 -11.35 -12.43 -10.96
N ASP A 352 -12.36 -12.26 -11.82
CA ASP A 352 -13.05 -10.99 -11.96
C ASP A 352 -13.66 -10.59 -10.62
N LYS A 353 -13.37 -9.36 -10.20
CA LYS A 353 -14.03 -8.76 -9.04
C LYS A 353 -15.41 -8.29 -9.47
N THR A 354 -16.45 -8.68 -8.74
CA THR A 354 -17.83 -8.31 -9.07
C THR A 354 -18.15 -6.87 -8.66
N GLU A 355 -17.58 -6.41 -7.55
CA GLU A 355 -17.89 -5.11 -6.93
C GLU A 355 -17.13 -3.94 -7.54
N ALA A 356 -17.85 -2.90 -7.97
CA ALA A 356 -17.27 -1.70 -8.59
C ALA A 356 -16.18 -1.04 -7.74
N GLU A 357 -16.37 -1.03 -6.42
CA GLU A 357 -15.44 -0.45 -5.45
C GLU A 357 -14.07 -1.12 -5.45
N GLN A 358 -14.01 -2.41 -5.78
CA GLN A 358 -12.77 -3.18 -5.77
C GLN A 358 -12.05 -3.17 -7.13
N ARG A 359 -12.66 -2.53 -8.13
CA ARG A 359 -12.26 -2.54 -9.55
C ARG A 359 -11.51 -1.28 -9.98
N LEU A 360 -10.88 -0.56 -9.05
CA LEU A 360 -10.07 0.63 -9.32
C LEU A 360 -9.04 0.39 -10.46
N TYR A 361 -8.42 -0.79 -10.46
CA TYR A 361 -7.33 -1.12 -11.38
C TYR A 361 -7.76 -1.75 -12.71
N ASP A 362 -9.06 -1.90 -12.97
CA ASP A 362 -9.59 -2.40 -14.25
C ASP A 362 -9.37 -1.41 -15.42
N GLY A 363 -9.03 -0.15 -15.12
CA GLY A 363 -8.76 0.86 -16.13
C GLY A 363 -8.83 2.29 -15.59
N PHE A 364 -8.23 3.23 -16.32
CA PHE A 364 -8.35 4.66 -16.01
C PHE A 364 -9.70 5.21 -16.45
N LEU A 365 -10.23 6.17 -15.70
CA LEU A 365 -11.45 6.87 -16.07
C LEU A 365 -11.25 7.63 -17.40
N PRO A 366 -12.18 7.51 -18.37
CA PRO A 366 -12.16 8.29 -19.60
C PRO A 366 -12.14 9.80 -19.34
N ASN A 367 -11.43 10.55 -20.19
CA ASN A 367 -11.35 12.01 -20.04
C ASN A 367 -12.72 12.71 -20.15
N SER A 368 -13.66 12.13 -20.90
CA SER A 368 -15.04 12.63 -21.03
C SER A 368 -15.81 12.63 -19.70
N ASP A 369 -15.47 11.71 -18.81
CA ASP A 369 -16.19 11.49 -17.56
C ASP A 369 -15.61 12.30 -16.39
N ARG A 370 -14.39 12.84 -16.56
CA ARG A 370 -13.70 13.60 -15.50
C ARG A 370 -14.48 14.79 -14.96
N PRO A 371 -15.17 15.62 -15.78
CA PRO A 371 -15.97 16.73 -15.24
C PRO A 371 -17.10 16.26 -14.31
N ILE A 372 -17.68 15.09 -14.58
CA ILE A 372 -18.82 14.52 -13.83
C ILE A 372 -18.39 14.17 -12.40
N LEU A 373 -17.12 13.81 -12.19
CA LEU A 373 -16.57 13.62 -10.84
C LEU A 373 -16.78 14.86 -9.97
N ASP A 374 -16.49 16.04 -10.50
CA ASP A 374 -16.63 17.31 -9.78
C ASP A 374 -18.10 17.65 -9.57
N GLU A 375 -18.96 17.37 -10.54
CA GLU A 375 -20.41 17.56 -10.42
C GLU A 375 -21.00 16.70 -9.29
N VAL A 376 -20.64 15.41 -9.22
CA VAL A 376 -21.09 14.50 -8.15
C VAL A 376 -20.64 14.97 -6.78
N ARG A 377 -19.37 15.40 -6.63
CA ARG A 377 -18.86 15.86 -5.33
C ARG A 377 -19.50 17.16 -4.83
N ASN A 378 -20.07 17.97 -5.73
CA ASN A 378 -20.77 19.20 -5.39
C ASN A 378 -22.30 19.04 -5.36
N ALA A 379 -22.81 17.85 -5.65
CA ALA A 379 -24.23 17.58 -5.71
C ALA A 379 -24.86 17.49 -4.30
N THR A 380 -26.08 18.01 -4.20
CA THR A 380 -26.94 17.84 -3.02
C THR A 380 -27.89 16.66 -3.20
N SER A 381 -28.57 16.24 -2.12
CA SER A 381 -29.63 15.22 -2.20
C SER A 381 -30.70 15.58 -3.27
N GLU A 382 -31.09 16.85 -3.35
CA GLU A 382 -32.02 17.34 -4.36
C GLU A 382 -31.47 17.19 -5.79
N ASN A 383 -30.19 17.47 -6.01
CA ASN A 383 -29.56 17.28 -7.31
C ASN A 383 -29.55 15.80 -7.72
N PHE A 384 -29.27 14.88 -6.80
CA PHE A 384 -29.32 13.44 -7.06
C PHE A 384 -30.73 12.93 -7.41
N THR A 385 -31.79 13.60 -6.94
CA THR A 385 -33.17 13.26 -7.32
C THR A 385 -33.57 13.86 -8.67
N GLN A 386 -33.13 15.09 -8.97
CA GLN A 386 -33.61 15.85 -10.13
C GLN A 386 -32.77 15.67 -11.41
N GLN A 387 -31.49 15.35 -11.26
CA GLN A 387 -30.53 15.28 -12.35
C GLN A 387 -30.05 13.85 -12.56
N ARG A 388 -29.72 13.50 -13.80
CA ARG A 388 -29.11 12.21 -14.11
C ARG A 388 -27.61 12.39 -14.33
N PHE A 389 -26.82 11.88 -13.39
CA PHE A 389 -25.38 11.69 -13.55
C PHE A 389 -25.15 10.37 -14.29
N HIS A 390 -24.34 10.39 -15.35
CA HIS A 390 -24.06 9.20 -16.12
C HIS A 390 -22.61 9.17 -16.59
N PHE A 391 -21.91 8.10 -16.21
CA PHE A 391 -20.54 7.82 -16.62
C PHE A 391 -20.56 6.84 -17.80
N SER A 392 -19.69 7.07 -18.79
CA SER A 392 -19.44 6.08 -19.84
C SER A 392 -18.79 4.81 -19.26
N ASP A 393 -18.00 4.97 -18.20
CA ASP A 393 -17.48 3.87 -17.41
C ASP A 393 -18.53 3.33 -16.43
N ASN A 394 -19.02 2.11 -16.68
CA ASN A 394 -20.10 1.53 -15.89
C ASN A 394 -19.74 1.32 -14.40
N ARG A 395 -18.43 1.23 -14.06
CA ARG A 395 -18.00 1.11 -12.65
C ARG A 395 -18.47 2.31 -11.83
N TYR A 396 -18.37 3.52 -12.40
CA TYR A 396 -18.75 4.75 -11.70
C TYR A 396 -20.27 4.90 -11.56
N ASN A 397 -21.06 4.35 -12.48
CA ASN A 397 -22.52 4.29 -12.32
C ASN A 397 -22.91 3.37 -11.14
N GLN A 398 -22.21 2.25 -10.96
CA GLN A 398 -22.42 1.35 -9.82
C GLN A 398 -21.95 2.00 -8.51
N LEU A 399 -20.78 2.67 -8.50
CA LEU A 399 -20.31 3.45 -7.35
C LEU A 399 -21.32 4.51 -6.93
N LEU A 400 -21.96 5.19 -7.88
CA LEU A 400 -22.89 6.28 -7.60
C LEU A 400 -24.09 5.80 -6.80
N VAL A 401 -24.58 4.58 -7.05
CA VAL A 401 -25.66 3.98 -6.27
C VAL A 401 -25.21 3.75 -4.82
N SER A 402 -24.04 3.14 -4.60
CA SER A 402 -23.51 2.90 -3.24
C SER A 402 -23.20 4.20 -2.50
N TYR A 403 -22.65 5.20 -3.19
CA TYR A 403 -22.36 6.51 -2.64
C TYR A 403 -23.63 7.25 -2.20
N ARG A 404 -24.65 7.28 -3.06
CA ARG A 404 -25.97 7.85 -2.72
C ARG A 404 -26.62 7.07 -1.58
N ALA A 405 -26.56 5.75 -1.59
CA ALA A 405 -27.17 4.94 -0.54
C ALA A 405 -26.60 5.22 0.85
N ARG A 406 -25.29 5.45 0.94
CA ARG A 406 -24.60 5.74 2.22
C ARG A 406 -24.76 7.18 2.70
N PHE A 407 -24.72 8.16 1.80
CA PHE A 407 -24.60 9.58 2.18
C PHE A 407 -25.81 10.44 1.79
N PHE A 408 -26.68 9.95 0.91
CA PHE A 408 -27.83 10.65 0.37
C PHE A 408 -29.01 9.68 0.20
N SER A 409 -29.30 8.87 1.23
CA SER A 409 -30.25 7.75 1.16
C SER A 409 -31.68 8.18 0.78
N ASP A 410 -32.05 9.43 1.07
CA ASP A 410 -33.32 10.05 0.67
C ASP A 410 -33.42 10.30 -0.84
N SER A 411 -32.28 10.35 -1.55
CA SER A 411 -32.25 10.52 -3.00
C SER A 411 -32.58 9.24 -3.76
N LEU A 412 -32.58 8.06 -3.11
CA LEU A 412 -32.82 6.78 -3.74
C LEU A 412 -34.30 6.59 -4.09
N THR A 413 -34.56 6.04 -5.28
CA THR A 413 -35.85 5.44 -5.60
C THR A 413 -36.10 4.19 -4.77
N GLU A 414 -37.36 3.75 -4.67
CA GLU A 414 -37.70 2.54 -3.93
C GLU A 414 -36.97 1.30 -4.49
N GLN A 415 -36.87 1.18 -5.82
CA GLN A 415 -36.14 0.08 -6.44
C GLN A 415 -34.64 0.09 -6.10
N GLU A 416 -34.00 1.27 -6.12
CA GLU A 416 -32.60 1.42 -5.73
C GLU A 416 -32.40 1.07 -4.25
N ARG A 417 -33.33 1.47 -3.38
CA ARG A 417 -33.30 1.16 -1.94
C ARG A 417 -33.38 -0.34 -1.69
N GLN A 418 -34.31 -1.04 -2.34
CA GLN A 418 -34.45 -2.49 -2.21
C GLN A 418 -33.19 -3.22 -2.71
N SER A 419 -32.68 -2.84 -3.89
CA SER A 419 -31.44 -3.41 -4.43
C SER A 419 -30.22 -3.15 -3.54
N TRP A 420 -30.14 -1.97 -2.91
CA TRP A 420 -29.10 -1.65 -1.93
C TRP A 420 -29.19 -2.55 -0.69
N ILE A 421 -30.38 -2.75 -0.13
CA ILE A 421 -30.59 -3.63 1.03
C ILE A 421 -30.19 -5.07 0.70
N GLU A 422 -30.58 -5.58 -0.48
CA GLU A 422 -30.15 -6.91 -0.95
C GLU A 422 -28.64 -7.02 -1.07
N THR A 423 -27.98 -5.98 -1.58
CA THR A 423 -26.51 -5.92 -1.70
C THR A 423 -25.85 -5.93 -0.32
N CYS A 424 -26.38 -5.16 0.65
CA CYS A 424 -25.87 -5.15 2.03
C CYS A 424 -26.03 -6.53 2.67
N ARG A 425 -27.20 -7.17 2.53
CA ARG A 425 -27.43 -8.53 3.02
C ARG A 425 -26.46 -9.53 2.42
N TRP A 426 -26.21 -9.45 1.12
CA TRP A 426 -25.26 -10.31 0.45
C TRP A 426 -23.84 -10.14 1.00
N ARG A 427 -23.37 -8.89 1.20
CA ARG A 427 -22.06 -8.61 1.83
C ARG A 427 -21.96 -9.17 3.25
N LEU A 428 -23.05 -9.08 4.03
CA LEU A 428 -23.09 -9.45 5.44
C LEU A 428 -23.33 -10.94 5.69
N THR A 429 -23.86 -11.69 4.73
CA THR A 429 -24.27 -13.09 4.96
C THR A 429 -23.67 -14.10 3.97
N ASP A 430 -23.22 -13.68 2.79
CA ASP A 430 -22.66 -14.59 1.79
C ASP A 430 -21.12 -14.53 1.77
N ALA A 431 -20.48 -15.64 2.14
CA ALA A 431 -19.02 -15.76 2.16
C ALA A 431 -18.39 -15.59 0.75
N SER A 432 -19.15 -15.80 -0.33
CA SER A 432 -18.68 -15.56 -1.70
C SER A 432 -18.56 -14.08 -2.04
N SER A 433 -19.12 -13.18 -1.23
CA SER A 433 -18.97 -11.73 -1.38
C SER A 433 -17.53 -11.25 -1.16
N GLY A 434 -16.74 -12.04 -0.43
CA GLY A 434 -15.37 -11.71 -0.07
C GLY A 434 -15.26 -10.62 0.99
N TYR A 435 -16.37 -10.15 1.57
CA TYR A 435 -16.40 -9.36 2.80
C TYR A 435 -16.56 -10.28 4.01
N ILE A 436 -16.25 -9.76 5.21
CA ILE A 436 -16.46 -10.49 6.46
C ILE A 436 -17.97 -10.57 6.73
N THR A 437 -18.49 -11.79 6.87
CA THR A 437 -19.90 -12.01 7.20
C THR A 437 -20.16 -11.91 8.70
N VAL A 438 -21.41 -11.72 9.09
CA VAL A 438 -21.87 -11.73 10.49
C VAL A 438 -21.48 -13.04 11.18
N GLU A 439 -21.66 -14.17 10.50
CA GLU A 439 -21.28 -15.49 11.03
C GLU A 439 -19.77 -15.61 11.24
N GLN A 440 -18.97 -15.17 10.27
CA GLN A 440 -17.51 -15.21 10.34
C GLN A 440 -16.97 -14.35 11.48
N LEU A 441 -17.43 -13.08 11.57
CA LEU A 441 -16.98 -12.18 12.63
C LEU A 441 -17.42 -12.69 14.01
N SER A 442 -18.65 -13.19 14.13
CA SER A 442 -19.15 -13.76 15.39
C SER A 442 -18.34 -14.98 15.83
N ALA A 443 -17.97 -15.86 14.89
CA ALA A 443 -17.12 -17.01 15.18
C ALA A 443 -15.71 -16.57 15.61
N GLU A 444 -15.08 -15.66 14.88
CA GLU A 444 -13.74 -15.12 15.20
C GLU A 444 -13.72 -14.45 16.59
N VAL A 445 -14.71 -13.59 16.88
CA VAL A 445 -14.80 -12.90 18.17
C VAL A 445 -15.02 -13.89 19.32
N ASN A 446 -15.86 -14.91 19.14
CA ASN A 446 -16.05 -15.94 20.17
C ASN A 446 -14.79 -16.76 20.43
N GLU A 447 -14.04 -17.10 19.37
CA GLU A 447 -12.74 -17.77 19.49
C GLU A 447 -11.75 -16.90 20.27
N LEU A 448 -11.61 -15.62 19.89
CA LEU A 448 -10.72 -14.67 20.56
C LEU A 448 -11.09 -14.49 22.05
N LEU A 449 -12.37 -14.33 22.37
CA LEU A 449 -12.86 -14.17 23.74
C LEU A 449 -12.64 -15.40 24.63
N SER A 450 -12.48 -16.59 24.03
CA SER A 450 -12.18 -17.83 24.72
C SER A 450 -10.70 -17.97 25.12
N GLY A 451 -9.83 -17.11 24.59
CA GLY A 451 -8.41 -17.08 24.95
C GLY A 451 -8.15 -16.45 26.32
N ASP A 452 -7.16 -17.01 27.04
CA ASP A 452 -6.83 -16.58 28.42
C ASP A 452 -5.95 -15.32 28.48
N ASP A 453 -5.36 -14.88 27.37
CA ASP A 453 -4.33 -13.82 27.31
C ASP A 453 -4.85 -12.42 26.95
N LEU A 454 -6.18 -12.21 26.94
CA LEU A 454 -6.76 -10.91 26.61
C LEU A 454 -6.65 -9.91 27.77
N THR A 455 -6.16 -8.72 27.46
CA THR A 455 -6.28 -7.56 28.37
C THR A 455 -7.73 -7.12 28.52
N GLU A 456 -8.04 -6.39 29.60
CA GLU A 456 -9.39 -5.83 29.82
C GLU A 456 -9.85 -4.96 28.65
N GLN A 457 -8.96 -4.11 28.12
CA GLN A 457 -9.25 -3.27 26.96
C GLN A 457 -9.58 -4.09 25.71
N GLN A 458 -8.82 -5.15 25.44
CA GLN A 458 -9.08 -6.03 24.29
C GLN A 458 -10.42 -6.75 24.43
N ARG A 459 -10.79 -7.19 25.64
CA ARG A 459 -12.10 -7.78 25.91
C ARG A 459 -13.23 -6.78 25.63
N THR A 460 -13.11 -5.53 26.09
CA THR A 460 -14.08 -4.47 25.82
C THR A 460 -14.22 -4.17 24.32
N ILE A 461 -13.13 -4.20 23.56
CA ILE A 461 -13.16 -4.04 22.10
C ILE A 461 -13.97 -5.16 21.45
N LEU A 462 -13.72 -6.42 21.84
CA LEU A 462 -14.44 -7.58 21.30
C LEU A 462 -15.93 -7.55 21.66
N GLU A 463 -16.28 -7.19 22.90
CA GLU A 463 -17.67 -6.99 23.32
C GLU A 463 -18.35 -5.88 22.52
N SER A 464 -17.65 -4.78 22.25
CA SER A 464 -18.15 -3.71 21.37
C SER A 464 -18.41 -4.23 19.95
N LEU A 465 -17.56 -5.11 19.42
CA LEU A 465 -17.79 -5.70 18.10
C LEU A 465 -19.03 -6.60 18.05
N ILE A 466 -19.36 -7.32 19.13
CA ILE A 466 -20.60 -8.09 19.22
C ILE A 466 -21.81 -7.16 19.12
N GLU A 467 -21.81 -6.07 19.89
CA GLU A 467 -22.89 -5.09 19.89
C GLU A 467 -23.06 -4.41 18.52
N TRP A 468 -21.93 -4.02 17.89
CA TRP A 468 -21.92 -3.43 16.57
C TRP A 468 -22.50 -4.38 15.51
N THR A 469 -22.00 -5.62 15.50
CA THR A 469 -22.41 -6.65 14.54
C THR A 469 -23.90 -6.92 14.65
N LYS A 470 -24.41 -7.04 15.88
CA LYS A 470 -25.85 -7.22 16.12
C LYS A 470 -26.66 -6.02 15.60
N SER A 471 -26.22 -4.81 15.86
CA SER A 471 -26.91 -3.60 15.38
C SER A 471 -26.95 -3.52 13.85
N VAL A 472 -25.86 -3.91 13.18
CA VAL A 472 -25.79 -3.96 11.70
C VAL A 472 -26.70 -5.07 11.16
N ASP A 473 -26.67 -6.25 11.77
CA ASP A 473 -27.53 -7.37 11.37
C ASP A 473 -29.01 -7.02 11.52
N ASP A 474 -29.41 -6.45 12.65
CA ASP A 474 -30.81 -6.04 12.91
C ASP A 474 -31.33 -5.06 11.84
N GLU A 475 -30.49 -4.16 11.34
CA GLU A 475 -30.84 -3.18 10.31
C GLU A 475 -31.13 -3.82 8.95
N PHE A 476 -30.27 -4.73 8.50
CA PHE A 476 -30.39 -5.32 7.17
C PHE A 476 -31.22 -6.61 7.16
N SER A 477 -31.35 -7.31 8.28
CA SER A 477 -32.18 -8.53 8.39
C SER A 477 -33.68 -8.22 8.53
N SER A 478 -34.06 -7.07 9.09
CA SER A 478 -35.46 -6.73 9.40
C SER A 478 -36.28 -6.10 8.26
N SER A 479 -35.67 -5.84 7.10
CA SER A 479 -36.34 -5.23 5.95
C SER A 479 -37.18 -6.26 5.15
N ASN A 480 -38.33 -6.67 5.71
CA ASN A 480 -39.38 -7.42 4.99
C ASN A 480 -40.52 -6.49 4.56
#